data_AF-A0A5C8V2G2-F1
#
_entry.id   AF-A0A5C8V2G2-F1
#
_cell.length_a   1.000
_cell.length_b   1.000
_cell.length_c   1.000
_cell.angle_alpha   90.00
_cell.angle_beta   90.00
_cell.angle_gamma   90.00
#
_symmetry.space_group_name_H-M   'P 1'
#
loop_
_entity.id
_entity.type
_entity.pdbx_description
1 polymer ?
#
loop_
_entity_poly.entity_id
_entity_poly.type
_entity_poly.pdbx_seq_one_letter_code
_entity_poly.pdbx_strand_id
1 'polypeptide(L)'
;MQAILMGPLGELGKGLIPGDSIIGEPSRRAGVTGAMDTARIRHVSGGTSIVGFKSFDQGRRKFQGTAKHMIWLDEEPPQDVHEECMIRLMTTNGLMIVTYTPMSGMTEIGLRYLQSMAS
;
A
#
# COMPACT_ATOMS: atom_id res chain seq x y z
N MET A 1 1.05 -7.17 -4.45
CA MET A 1 -0.13 -6.51 -3.84
C MET A 1 -1.31 -6.14 -4.77
N GLN A 2 -1.12 -5.39 -5.87
CA GLN A 2 -2.25 -4.86 -6.67
C GLN A 2 -3.29 -5.92 -7.06
N ALA A 3 -2.86 -7.08 -7.56
CA ALA A 3 -3.76 -8.15 -7.98
C ALA A 3 -4.55 -8.79 -6.82
N ILE A 4 -3.99 -8.81 -5.61
CA ILE A 4 -4.69 -9.31 -4.42
C ILE A 4 -5.89 -8.41 -4.11
N LEU A 5 -5.71 -7.09 -4.16
CA LEU A 5 -6.78 -6.14 -3.88
C LEU A 5 -7.76 -6.02 -5.04
N MET A 6 -7.27 -5.86 -6.27
CA MET A 6 -8.09 -5.48 -7.42
C MET A 6 -8.52 -6.67 -8.30
N GLY A 7 -7.96 -7.85 -8.10
CA GLY A 7 -8.12 -9.02 -8.97
C GLY A 7 -7.00 -9.16 -10.02
N PRO A 8 -6.88 -10.34 -10.65
CA PRO A 8 -5.92 -10.58 -11.74
C PRO A 8 -6.08 -9.59 -12.92
N LEU A 9 -5.05 -9.51 -13.77
CA LEU A 9 -5.11 -8.68 -14.97
C LEU A 9 -6.28 -9.15 -15.87
N GLY A 10 -7.18 -8.23 -16.22
CA GLY A 10 -8.39 -8.53 -17.00
C GLY A 10 -9.59 -8.99 -16.17
N GLU A 11 -9.41 -9.22 -14.86
CA GLU A 11 -10.46 -9.68 -13.94
C GLU A 11 -10.67 -8.70 -12.78
N LEU A 12 -10.80 -7.41 -13.11
CA LEU A 12 -11.00 -6.34 -12.15
C LEU A 12 -12.23 -6.60 -11.26
N GLY A 13 -12.06 -6.45 -9.94
CA GLY A 13 -13.12 -6.66 -8.95
C GLY A 13 -13.28 -8.09 -8.45
N LYS A 14 -12.41 -9.02 -8.89
CA LYS A 14 -12.33 -10.40 -8.36
C LYS A 14 -11.27 -10.59 -7.25
N GLY A 15 -10.72 -9.49 -6.74
CA GLY A 15 -9.80 -9.51 -5.60
C GLY A 15 -10.52 -9.37 -4.26
N LEU A 16 -9.80 -8.92 -3.24
CA LEU A 16 -10.38 -8.58 -1.94
C LEU A 16 -11.35 -7.39 -2.01
N ILE A 17 -11.17 -6.49 -2.98
CA ILE A 17 -12.10 -5.38 -3.24
C ILE A 17 -13.11 -5.84 -4.29
N PRO A 18 -14.40 -5.96 -3.94
CA PRO A 18 -15.44 -6.35 -4.89
C PRO A 18 -15.62 -5.30 -5.99
N GLY A 19 -15.92 -5.75 -7.21
CA GLY A 19 -16.08 -4.86 -8.37
C GLY A 19 -17.17 -3.80 -8.23
N ASP A 20 -18.27 -4.12 -7.55
CA ASP A 20 -19.38 -3.19 -7.29
C ASP A 20 -19.01 -2.00 -6.38
N SER A 21 -17.90 -2.16 -5.65
CA SER A 21 -17.34 -1.14 -4.76
C SER A 21 -16.36 -0.22 -5.50
N ILE A 22 -15.95 -0.56 -6.72
CA ILE A 22 -15.03 0.27 -7.53
C ILE A 22 -15.82 1.36 -8.25
N ILE A 23 -15.45 2.62 -8.02
CA ILE A 23 -16.12 3.79 -8.58
C ILE A 23 -15.36 4.24 -9.84
N GLY A 24 -15.97 4.00 -11.00
CA GLY A 24 -15.39 4.34 -12.31
C GLY A 24 -14.19 3.47 -12.67
N GLU A 25 -13.39 3.92 -13.63
CA GLU A 25 -12.18 3.20 -14.05
C GLU A 25 -10.96 3.61 -13.21
N PRO A 26 -10.17 2.65 -12.69
CA PRO A 26 -8.87 2.96 -12.08
C PRO A 26 -7.92 3.65 -13.08
N SER A 27 -7.15 4.63 -12.60
CA SER A 27 -6.13 5.25 -13.42
C SER A 27 -4.97 4.29 -13.67
N ARG A 28 -4.39 4.35 -14.86
CA ARG A 28 -3.24 3.52 -15.25
C ARG A 28 -1.93 4.26 -15.01
N ARG A 29 -0.89 3.52 -14.67
CA ARG A 29 0.47 4.06 -14.59
C ARG A 29 1.05 4.18 -15.99
N ALA A 30 1.50 5.38 -16.35
CA ALA A 30 2.17 5.61 -17.63
C ALA A 30 3.42 4.72 -17.76
N GLY A 31 3.56 4.06 -18.90
CA GLY A 31 4.74 3.25 -19.24
C GLY A 31 4.80 1.84 -18.62
N VAL A 32 3.80 1.42 -17.84
CA VAL A 32 3.75 0.05 -17.28
C VAL A 32 2.40 -0.60 -17.57
N THR A 33 2.38 -1.50 -18.56
CA THR A 33 1.17 -2.22 -18.96
C THR A 33 0.56 -2.98 -17.79
N GLY A 34 -0.72 -2.74 -17.50
CA GLY A 34 -1.46 -3.43 -16.43
C GLY A 34 -1.25 -2.86 -15.02
N ALA A 35 -0.34 -1.91 -14.83
CA ALA A 35 -0.18 -1.24 -13.53
C ALA A 35 -1.22 -0.14 -13.35
N MET A 36 -1.92 -0.18 -12.23
CA MET A 36 -2.81 0.87 -11.78
C MET A 36 -2.01 1.89 -10.96
N ASP A 37 -2.46 3.14 -10.99
CA ASP A 37 -1.91 4.19 -10.14
C ASP A 37 -2.86 4.49 -8.98
N THR A 38 -4.13 4.78 -9.27
CA THR A 38 -5.15 5.04 -8.25
C THR A 38 -6.51 4.44 -8.59
N ALA A 39 -7.27 4.06 -7.57
CA ALA A 39 -8.65 3.61 -7.67
C ALA A 39 -9.52 4.27 -6.60
N ARG A 40 -10.77 4.60 -6.95
CA ARG A 40 -11.77 5.13 -6.00
C ARG A 40 -12.67 4.00 -5.56
N ILE A 41 -12.82 3.81 -4.26
CA ILE A 41 -13.54 2.69 -3.68
C ILE A 41 -14.67 3.21 -2.79
N ARG A 42 -15.88 2.71 -2.97
CA ARG A 42 -17.00 2.92 -2.04
C ARG A 42 -16.68 2.22 -0.73
N HIS A 43 -16.50 2.99 0.32
CA HIS A 43 -16.19 2.45 1.64
C HIS A 43 -17.49 2.04 2.36
N VAL A 44 -17.42 0.99 3.17
CA VAL A 44 -18.60 0.47 3.92
C VAL A 44 -19.20 1.50 4.88
N SER A 45 -18.41 2.48 5.32
CA SER A 45 -18.89 3.60 6.14
C SER A 45 -19.70 4.64 5.37
N GLY A 46 -19.91 4.47 4.07
CA GLY A 46 -20.62 5.41 3.19
C GLY A 46 -19.72 6.46 2.51
N GLY A 47 -18.43 6.51 2.87
CA GLY A 47 -17.45 7.41 2.25
C GLY A 47 -16.85 6.87 0.94
N THR A 48 -15.92 7.64 0.37
CA THR A 48 -15.07 7.21 -0.74
C THR A 48 -13.62 7.11 -0.28
N SER A 49 -13.04 5.92 -0.38
CA SER A 49 -11.60 5.69 -0.19
C SER A 49 -10.86 5.88 -1.52
N ILE A 50 -9.62 6.36 -1.43
CA ILE A 50 -8.70 6.41 -2.57
C ILE A 50 -7.56 5.43 -2.27
N VAL A 51 -7.45 4.39 -3.07
CA VAL A 51 -6.36 3.42 -3.02
C VAL A 51 -5.33 3.81 -4.06
N GLY A 52 -4.07 3.92 -3.65
CA GLY A 52 -2.94 4.23 -4.54
C GLY A 52 -1.90 3.11 -4.52
N PHE A 53 -1.37 2.77 -5.68
CA PHE A 53 -0.34 1.74 -5.83
C PHE A 53 1.00 2.41 -6.15
N LYS A 54 2.08 1.96 -5.51
CA LYS A 54 3.46 2.46 -5.71
C LYS A 54 4.43 1.30 -5.74
N SER A 55 5.57 1.46 -6.42
CA SER A 55 6.71 0.51 -6.36
C SER A 55 7.86 1.14 -5.56
N PHE A 56 8.58 0.31 -4.81
CA PHE A 56 9.80 0.73 -4.10
C PHE A 56 10.90 1.21 -5.05
N ASP A 57 10.97 0.67 -6.28
CA ASP A 57 11.95 1.08 -7.30
C ASP A 57 11.83 2.56 -7.68
N GLN A 58 10.68 3.17 -7.37
CA GLN A 58 10.45 4.59 -7.62
C GLN A 58 11.07 5.50 -6.53
N GLY A 59 11.59 4.90 -5.46
CA GLY A 59 12.23 5.54 -4.32
C GLY A 59 11.29 6.39 -3.47
N ARG A 60 11.84 6.92 -2.37
CA ARG A 60 11.12 7.74 -1.37
C ARG A 60 10.29 8.88 -1.96
N ARG A 61 10.77 9.55 -3.00
CA ARG A 61 10.08 10.73 -3.59
C ARG A 61 8.65 10.44 -4.00
N LYS A 62 8.33 9.22 -4.46
CA LYS A 62 6.96 8.86 -4.83
C LYS A 62 6.03 8.60 -3.65
N PHE A 63 6.57 8.37 -2.45
CA PHE A 63 5.82 8.14 -1.21
C PHE A 63 5.52 9.44 -0.45
N GLN A 64 6.14 10.55 -0.85
CA GLN A 64 5.78 11.87 -0.36
C GLN A 64 4.35 12.24 -0.76
N GLY A 65 3.71 13.12 0.02
CA GLY A 65 2.42 13.69 -0.30
C GLY A 65 1.51 13.88 0.90
N THR A 66 0.22 13.68 0.70
CA THR A 66 -0.80 13.88 1.74
C THR A 66 -0.81 12.75 2.76
N ALA A 67 -1.40 13.03 3.92
CA ALA A 67 -1.64 12.04 4.96
C ALA A 67 -2.39 10.80 4.43
N LYS A 68 -2.15 9.65 5.06
CA LYS A 68 -2.75 8.36 4.72
C LYS A 68 -3.39 7.75 5.96
N HIS A 69 -4.52 7.07 5.80
CA HIS A 69 -5.16 6.35 6.90
C HIS A 69 -4.60 4.93 7.06
N MET A 70 -4.10 4.34 5.97
CA MET A 70 -3.50 3.02 5.96
C MET A 70 -2.43 2.96 4.86
N ILE A 71 -1.32 2.27 5.15
CA ILE A 71 -0.27 1.94 4.20
C ILE A 71 0.04 0.45 4.35
N TRP A 72 0.10 -0.27 3.23
CA TRP A 72 0.53 -1.66 3.18
C TRP A 72 1.79 -1.78 2.32
N LEU A 73 2.90 -2.15 2.96
CA LEU A 73 4.19 -2.43 2.34
C LEU A 73 4.30 -3.94 2.10
N ASP A 74 4.37 -4.31 0.82
CA ASP A 74 4.55 -5.68 0.35
C ASP A 74 6.04 -5.87 0.06
N GLU A 75 6.68 -6.80 0.77
CA GLU A 75 8.13 -6.93 0.96
C GLU A 75 8.77 -5.85 1.86
N GLU A 76 10.04 -6.08 2.19
CA GLU A 76 10.82 -5.15 2.99
C GLU A 76 11.13 -3.87 2.17
N PRO A 77 10.68 -2.69 2.63
CA PRO A 77 10.97 -1.44 1.96
C PRO A 77 12.40 -0.95 2.29
N PRO A 78 13.03 -0.14 1.43
CA PRO A 78 14.15 0.70 1.84
C PRO A 78 13.78 1.55 3.07
N GLN A 79 14.73 1.78 3.98
CA GLN A 79 14.49 2.50 5.24
C GLN A 79 13.90 3.90 5.02
N ASP A 80 14.37 4.62 4.01
CA ASP A 80 13.89 5.97 3.70
C ASP A 80 12.44 6.00 3.18
N VAL A 81 11.99 4.92 2.55
CA VAL A 81 10.58 4.71 2.16
C VAL A 81 9.73 4.37 3.39
N HIS A 82 10.23 3.54 4.30
CA HIS A 82 9.55 3.20 5.56
C HIS A 82 9.31 4.43 6.43
N GLU A 83 10.36 5.21 6.69
CA GLU A 83 10.28 6.43 7.50
C GLU A 83 9.33 7.47 6.87
N GLU A 84 9.37 7.61 5.55
CA GLU A 84 8.46 8.46 4.81
C GLU A 84 7.01 8.00 4.97
N CYS A 85 6.74 6.69 4.88
CA CYS A 85 5.40 6.13 5.12
C CYS A 85 4.91 6.41 6.54
N MET A 86 5.78 6.24 7.56
CA MET A 86 5.46 6.56 8.94
C MET A 86 5.01 8.01 9.09
N ILE A 87 5.75 8.97 8.52
CA ILE A 87 5.40 10.40 8.53
C ILE A 87 3.99 10.63 7.96
N ARG A 88 3.60 9.91 6.90
CA ARG A 88 2.27 10.07 6.28
C ARG A 88 1.12 9.53 7.14
N LEU A 89 1.39 8.68 8.13
CA LEU A 89 0.39 8.12 9.06
C LEU A 89 0.24 8.93 10.36
N MET A 90 1.23 9.78 10.69
CA MET A 90 1.28 10.50 11.98
C MET A 90 0.05 11.37 12.26
N THR A 91 -0.52 12.00 11.23
CA THR A 91 -1.63 12.97 11.39
C THR A 91 -3.02 12.33 11.40
N THR A 92 -3.11 11.04 11.06
CA THR A 92 -4.37 10.30 10.94
C THR A 92 -4.51 9.22 12.00
N ASN A 93 -3.49 9.04 12.86
CA ASN A 93 -3.34 7.84 13.69
C ASN A 93 -3.48 6.57 12.84
N GLY A 94 -2.83 6.59 11.67
CA GLY A 94 -3.02 5.59 10.62
C GLY A 94 -2.29 4.27 10.87
N LEU A 95 -2.72 3.23 10.16
CA LEU A 95 -2.17 1.89 10.28
C LEU A 95 -1.08 1.62 9.22
N MET A 96 0.05 1.06 9.64
CA MET A 96 1.02 0.47 8.72
C MET A 96 0.99 -1.05 8.83
N ILE A 97 0.90 -1.72 7.69
CA ILE A 97 1.05 -3.17 7.56
C ILE A 97 2.29 -3.44 6.73
N VAL A 98 3.16 -4.32 7.19
CA VAL A 98 4.36 -4.76 6.45
C VAL A 98 4.32 -6.28 6.37
N THR A 99 4.31 -6.82 5.15
CA THR A 99 4.32 -8.27 4.90
C THR A 99 5.57 -8.62 4.10
N TYR A 100 6.43 -9.48 4.63
CA TYR A 100 7.66 -9.92 3.95
C TYR A 100 8.02 -11.34 4.35
N THR A 101 8.73 -12.04 3.47
CA THR A 101 9.30 -13.35 3.80
C THR A 101 10.71 -13.13 4.36
N PRO A 102 11.04 -13.62 5.57
CA PRO A 102 12.37 -13.44 6.16
C PRO A 102 13.39 -14.36 5.45
N MET A 103 13.88 -13.93 4.28
CA MET A 103 14.73 -14.75 3.41
C MET A 103 16.23 -14.73 3.81
N SER A 104 16.67 -13.89 4.74
CA SER A 104 18.12 -13.74 5.03
C SER A 104 18.51 -13.39 6.48
N GLY A 105 17.64 -13.66 7.46
CA GLY A 105 17.88 -13.29 8.87
C GLY A 105 17.16 -12.00 9.26
N MET A 106 17.14 -11.68 10.57
CA MET A 106 16.38 -10.54 11.10
C MET A 106 16.94 -9.21 10.57
N THR A 107 16.14 -8.54 9.74
CA THR A 107 16.49 -7.24 9.17
C THR A 107 16.26 -6.11 10.17
N GLU A 108 16.82 -4.92 9.95
CA GLU A 108 16.65 -3.79 10.89
C GLU A 108 15.18 -3.41 11.12
N ILE A 109 14.34 -3.51 10.09
CA ILE A 109 12.89 -3.26 10.21
C ILE A 109 12.25 -4.36 11.04
N GLY A 110 12.56 -5.63 10.75
CA GLY A 110 12.07 -6.77 11.52
C GLY A 110 12.45 -6.72 13.00
N LEU A 111 13.70 -6.35 13.30
CA LEU A 111 14.20 -6.18 14.67
C LEU A 111 13.44 -5.08 15.41
N ARG A 112 13.14 -3.94 14.79
CA ARG A 112 12.38 -2.86 15.43
C ARG A 112 10.97 -3.31 15.81
N TYR A 113 10.29 -4.08 14.95
CA TYR A 113 8.96 -4.62 15.27
C TYR A 113 9.00 -5.69 16.37
N LEU A 114 10.00 -6.58 16.35
CA LEU A 114 10.14 -7.60 17.39
C LEU A 114 10.52 -7.01 18.75
N GLN A 115 11.39 -5.99 18.77
CA GLN A 115 11.80 -5.30 19.99
C GLN A 115 10.64 -4.51 20.62
N SER A 116 9.78 -3.87 19.82
CA SER A 116 8.62 -3.13 20.34
C SER A 116 7.50 -4.03 20.87
N MET A 117 7.48 -5.32 20.52
CA MET A 117 6.58 -6.31 21.11
C MET A 117 7.12 -6.93 22.41
N ALA A 118 8.42 -6.76 22.70
CA ALA A 118 9.08 -7.30 23.88
C ALA A 118 9.15 -6.31 25.06
N SER A 119 8.60 -5.10 24.90
CA SER A 119 8.62 -4.01 25.89
C SER A 119 7.24 -3.74 26.51
#